data_AF-A0A968N5B9-F1
#
_entry.id   AF-A0A968N5B9-F1
#
_cell.length_a   1.000
_cell.length_b   1.000
_cell.length_c   1.000
_cell.angle_alpha   90.00
_cell.angle_beta   90.00
_cell.angle_gamma   90.00
#
_symmetry.space_group_name_H-M   'P 1'
#
loop_
_entity.id
_entity.type
_entity.pdbx_description
1 polymer ?
#
loop_
_entity_poly.entity_id
_entity_poly.type
_entity_poly.pdbx_seq_one_letter_code
_entity_poly.pdbx_strand_id
1 'polypeptide(L)' 'MNLAVQPILKQLKQNLIALHGDRLVHLTLFGSQARGDQEPESDIDVLVVLRSRSVSEGESPVNRCASAPQP' A
#
# COMPACT_ATOMS: atom_id res chain seq x y z
N MET A 1 -15.78 -10.61 -2.09
CA MET A 1 -14.80 -9.56 -2.48
C MET A 1 -15.58 -8.34 -2.95
N ASN A 2 -15.50 -7.24 -2.22
CA ASN A 2 -16.29 -6.03 -2.52
C ASN A 2 -15.86 -5.40 -3.86
N LEU A 3 -16.83 -5.20 -4.77
CA LEU A 3 -16.61 -4.63 -6.11
C LEU A 3 -16.09 -3.19 -6.07
N ALA A 4 -16.37 -2.44 -5.01
CA ALA A 4 -15.88 -1.07 -4.83
C ALA A 4 -14.38 -0.99 -4.49
N VAL A 5 -13.81 -2.06 -3.92
CA VAL A 5 -12.41 -2.07 -3.43
C VAL A 5 -11.43 -2.45 -4.55
N GLN A 6 -11.88 -3.24 -5.52
CA GLN A 6 -11.11 -3.62 -6.72
C GLN A 6 -10.46 -2.43 -7.46
N PRO A 7 -11.19 -1.36 -7.83
CA PRO A 7 -10.59 -0.22 -8.52
C PRO A 7 -9.56 0.52 -7.67
N ILE A 8 -9.78 0.63 -6.36
CA ILE A 8 -8.87 1.27 -5.41
C ILE A 8 -7.53 0.51 -5.35
N LEU A 9 -7.60 -0.82 -5.19
CA LEU A 9 -6.40 -1.66 -5.15
C LEU A 9 -5.64 -1.65 -6.48
N LYS A 10 -6.35 -1.57 -7.60
CA LYS A 10 -5.74 -1.45 -8.92
C LYS A 10 -5.00 -0.13 -9.07
N GLN A 11 -5.61 0.97 -8.67
CA GLN A 11 -4.99 2.30 -8.69
C GLN A 11 -3.77 2.36 -7.76
N LEU A 12 -3.89 1.82 -6.54
CA LEU A 12 -2.79 1.73 -5.59
C LEU A 12 -1.61 0.95 -6.17
N LYS A 13 -1.87 -0.22 -6.77
CA LYS A 13 -0.84 -1.04 -7.41
C LYS A 13 -0.15 -0.28 -8.55
N GLN A 14 -0.90 0.39 -9.42
CA GLN A 14 -0.33 1.17 -10.52
C GLN A 14 0.58 2.30 -10.01
N ASN A 15 0.14 3.02 -8.98
CA ASN A 15 0.92 4.09 -8.38
C ASN A 15 2.20 3.56 -7.71
N LEU A 16 2.12 2.42 -7.02
CA LEU A 16 3.30 1.78 -6.41
C LEU A 16 4.30 1.27 -7.45
N ILE A 17 3.82 0.74 -8.58
CA ILE A 17 4.68 0.38 -9.72
C ILE A 17 5.34 1.63 -10.30
N ALA A 18 4.61 2.74 -10.47
CA ALA A 18 5.16 3.98 -10.99
C ALA A 18 6.21 4.60 -10.05
N LEU A 19 6.01 4.52 -8.73
CA LEU A 19 6.90 5.10 -7.71
C LEU A 19 8.12 4.23 -7.42
N HIS A 20 7.94 2.91 -7.36
CA HIS A 20 8.99 1.98 -6.92
C HIS A 20 9.58 1.14 -8.08
N GLY A 21 8.93 1.11 -9.24
CA GLY A 21 9.37 0.35 -10.41
C GLY A 21 9.60 -1.13 -10.07
N ASP A 22 10.73 -1.65 -10.51
CA ASP A 22 11.16 -3.04 -10.30
C ASP A 22 11.46 -3.39 -8.83
N ARG A 23 11.40 -2.40 -7.92
CA ARG A 23 11.55 -2.64 -6.49
C ARG A 23 10.28 -3.19 -5.86
N LEU A 24 9.10 -2.99 -6.47
CA LEU A 24 7.88 -3.59 -5.96
C LEU A 24 7.93 -5.11 -6.19
N VAL A 25 8.11 -5.87 -5.12
CA VAL A 25 8.18 -7.34 -5.18
C VAL A 25 6.79 -7.93 -5.03
N HIS A 26 6.03 -7.43 -4.07
CA HIS A 26 4.74 -8.01 -3.75
C HIS A 26 3.78 -6.99 -3.14
N LEU A 27 2.48 -7.15 -3.42
CA LEU A 27 1.39 -6.38 -2.84
C LEU A 27 0.26 -7.35 -2.49
N THR A 28 -0.07 -7.44 -1.21
CA THR A 28 -1.08 -8.39 -0.70
C THR A 28 -2.12 -7.66 0.12
N LEU A 29 -3.40 -7.95 -0.16
CA LEU A 29 -4.52 -7.50 0.64
C LEU A 29 -4.65 -8.37 1.89
N PHE A 30 -4.79 -7.74 3.05
CA PHE A 30 -4.98 -8.38 4.34
C PHE A 30 -6.35 -8.00 4.95
N GLY A 31 -6.61 -8.53 6.14
CA GLY A 31 -7.79 -8.19 6.93
C GLY A 31 -9.08 -8.88 6.50
N SER A 32 -10.20 -8.37 7.00
CA SER A 32 -11.57 -8.80 6.69
C SER A 32 -11.84 -8.77 5.17
N GLN A 33 -11.26 -7.78 4.47
CA GLN A 33 -11.38 -7.59 3.03
C GLN A 33 -10.87 -8.78 2.19
N ALA A 34 -9.81 -9.45 2.67
CA ALA A 34 -9.25 -10.64 2.02
C ALA A 34 -10.10 -11.90 2.29
N ARG A 35 -10.74 -11.98 3.47
CA ARG A 35 -11.58 -13.12 3.86
C ARG A 35 -12.99 -13.06 3.28
N GLY A 36 -13.43 -11.92 2.77
CA GLY A 36 -14.78 -11.77 2.21
C GLY A 36 -15.85 -11.44 3.26
N ASP A 37 -15.45 -11.21 4.51
CA ASP A 37 -16.31 -10.96 5.68
C ASP A 37 -16.23 -9.48 6.10
N GLN A 38 -16.03 -8.60 5.11
CA GLN A 38 -15.89 -7.17 5.34
C GLN A 38 -17.25 -6.48 5.44
N GLU A 39 -17.43 -5.64 6.47
CA GLU A 39 -18.53 -4.69 6.51
C GLU A 39 -18.25 -3.49 5.57
N PRO A 40 -19.29 -2.75 5.15
CA PRO A 40 -19.13 -1.60 4.24
C PRO A 40 -18.18 -0.50 4.77
N GLU A 41 -18.05 -0.38 6.09
CA GLU A 41 -17.18 0.60 6.77
C GLU A 41 -15.81 0.02 7.15
N SER A 42 -15.48 -1.20 6.71
CA SER A 42 -14.27 -1.89 7.14
C SER A 42 -13.01 -1.33 6.44
N ASP A 43 -11.98 -1.03 7.22
CA ASP A 43 -10.66 -0.59 6.76
C ASP A 43 -10.01 -1.55 5.74
N ILE A 44 -9.08 -1.02 4.95
CA ILE A 44 -8.33 -1.78 3.93
C ILE A 44 -6.87 -1.90 4.38
N ASP A 45 -6.48 -3.10 4.79
CA ASP A 45 -5.09 -3.42 5.14
C ASP A 45 -4.33 -3.96 3.92
N VAL A 46 -3.16 -3.38 3.62
CA VAL A 46 -2.30 -3.83 2.50
C VAL A 46 -0.86 -3.97 2.96
N LEU A 47 -0.25 -5.12 2.70
CA LEU A 47 1.19 -5.33 2.87
C LEU A 47 1.90 -5.08 1.53
N VAL A 48 2.95 -4.26 1.59
CA VAL A 48 3.80 -3.96 0.44
C VAL A 48 5.22 -4.42 0.72
N VAL A 49 5.74 -5.30 -0.12
CA VAL A 49 7.12 -5.79 -0.04
C VAL A 49 7.95 -5.11 -1.12
N LEU A 50 8.96 -4.35 -0.70
CA LEU A 50 9.89 -3.65 -1.59
C LEU A 50 11.29 -4.25 -1.47
N ARG A 51 11.97 -4.39 -2.61
CA ARG A 51 13.41 -4.63 -2.62
C ARG A 51 14.11 -3.40 -2.03
N SER A 52 14.96 -3.67 -1.03
CA SER A 52 15.83 -2.65 -0.46
C SER A 52 16.71 -2.08 -1.57
N ARG A 53 16.84 -0.76 -1.61
CA ARG A 53 17.94 -0.13 -2.35
C ARG A 53 19.14 -0.29 -1.44
N SER A 54 20.26 -0.83 -1.91
CA SER A 54 21.49 -0.81 -1.13
C SER A 54 21.73 0.64 -0.70
N VAL A 55 21.46 0.93 0.58
CA VAL A 55 21.67 2.25 1.14
C VAL A 55 23.16 2.28 1.44
N SER A 56 23.93 3.02 0.64
CA SER A 56 25.19 3.55 1.16
C SER A 56 24.79 4.38 2.37
N GLU A 57 25.22 3.97 3.56
CA GLU A 57 24.86 4.57 4.85
C GLU A 57 24.93 6.10 4.76
N GLY A 58 23.78 6.77 4.81
CA GLY A 58 23.75 8.24 4.67
C GLY A 58 22.38 8.89 4.47
N GLU A 59 21.33 8.16 4.08
CA GLU A 59 20.01 8.77 3.88
C GLU A 59 18.94 8.02 4.69
N SER A 60 18.48 8.65 5.77
CA SER A 60 17.33 8.20 6.57
C SER A 60 16.08 8.12 5.68
N PRO A 61 15.32 7.01 5.70
CA PRO A 61 14.06 6.92 4.97
C PRO A 61 13.06 7.88 5.61
N VAL A 62 12.87 9.05 4.99
CA VAL A 62 11.81 9.98 5.36
C VAL A 62 10.47 9.32 5.00
N ASN A 63 9.85 8.68 5.98
CA ASN A 63 8.50 8.17 5.86
C ASN A 63 7.54 9.37 5.87
N ARG A 64 7.33 10.01 4.70
CA ARG A 64 6.30 11.03 4.52
C ARG A 64 4.93 10.34 4.43
N CYS A 65 4.47 9.77 5.54
CA CYS A 65 3.04 9.72 5.80
C CYS A 65 2.64 11.16 6.11
N ALA A 66 2.16 11.87 5.10
CA ALA A 66 1.60 13.21 5.27
C ALA A 66 0.42 13.12 6.23
N SER A 67 0.66 13.45 7.50
CA SER A 67 -0.38 13.81 8.45
C SER A 67 -1.13 15.01 7.88
N ALA A 68 -2.43 14.82 7.64
CA ALA A 68 -3.33 15.92 7.32
C ALA A 68 -3.21 17.03 8.38
N PRO A 69 -3.28 18.31 8.00
CA PRO A 69 -3.42 19.38 8.99
C PRO A 69 -4.75 19.16 9.73
N GLN A 70 -4.68 18.88 11.03
CA GLN A 70 -5.82 18.94 11.92
C GLN A 70 -6.08 20.42 12.29
N PRO A 71 -7.36 20.81 12.52
CA PRO A 71 -7.82 22.20 12.48
C PRO A 71 -7.18 23.13 13.52
#